data_AF-A0A4Q0S7X8-F1
#
_entry.id   AF-A0A4Q0S7X8-F1
#
_cell.length_a   1.000
_cell.length_b   1.000
_cell.length_c   1.000
_cell.angle_alpha   90.00
_cell.angle_beta   90.00
_cell.angle_gamma   90.00
#
_symmetry.space_group_name_H-M   'P 1'
#
loop_
_entity.id
_entity.type
_entity.pdbx_description
1 polymer ?
#
loop_
_entity_poly.entity_id
_entity_poly.type
_entity_poly.pdbx_seq_one_letter_code
_entity_poly.pdbx_strand_id
1 'polypeptide(L)'
;MADRIKKETRAGAIDNVIALPLSPTSLVANTRRDCKSLQQSIVTMQQCLRALGDFVRNLDDGPEAERLRAHMAELNELLSLRLDQLSLTERLLQEMLRRG
;
A
#
# COMPACT_ATOMS: atom_id res chain seq x y z
N MET A 1 -22.02 -23.49 -62.04
CA MET A 1 -23.23 -22.73 -61.66
C MET A 1 -23.14 -22.40 -60.18
N ALA A 2 -23.41 -21.15 -59.80
CA ALA A 2 -23.37 -20.56 -58.46
C ALA A 2 -24.16 -21.39 -57.41
N ASP A 3 -23.99 -21.27 -56.09
CA ASP A 3 -23.85 -20.05 -55.31
C ASP A 3 -23.39 -20.30 -53.85
N ARG A 4 -22.92 -19.23 -53.21
CA ARG A 4 -22.45 -19.04 -51.84
C ARG A 4 -23.51 -19.32 -50.78
N ILE A 5 -23.08 -19.89 -49.65
CA ILE A 5 -23.53 -19.42 -48.33
C ILE A 5 -22.31 -19.27 -47.41
N LYS A 6 -21.95 -18.00 -47.16
CA LYS A 6 -21.16 -17.57 -46.00
C LYS A 6 -21.98 -17.83 -44.74
N LYS A 7 -21.35 -18.42 -43.71
CA LYS A 7 -21.45 -17.92 -42.33
C LYS A 7 -20.28 -18.40 -41.50
N GLU A 8 -19.45 -17.42 -41.14
CA GLU A 8 -18.47 -17.48 -40.06
C GLU A 8 -19.15 -17.87 -38.75
N THR A 9 -18.50 -18.73 -37.95
CA THR A 9 -18.43 -18.57 -36.49
C THR A 9 -17.10 -19.21 -36.06
N ARG A 10 -16.00 -18.47 -36.20
CA ARG A 10 -15.30 -17.74 -35.12
C ARG A 10 -14.73 -18.65 -34.03
N ALA A 11 -13.40 -18.65 -33.98
CA ALA A 11 -12.54 -18.67 -32.79
C ALA A 11 -12.76 -19.85 -31.83
N GLY A 12 -11.92 -20.90 -31.83
CA GLY A 12 -10.47 -20.78 -31.82
C GLY A 12 -10.03 -20.02 -30.56
N ALA A 13 -9.74 -20.77 -29.49
CA ALA A 13 -9.06 -20.32 -28.27
C ALA A 13 -9.77 -19.21 -27.47
N ILE A 14 -10.65 -19.61 -26.55
CA ILE A 14 -10.80 -18.88 -25.29
C ILE A 14 -10.87 -19.90 -24.15
N ASP A 15 -9.79 -20.67 -24.01
CA ASP A 15 -9.39 -21.16 -22.70
C ASP A 15 -8.07 -20.48 -22.33
N ASN A 16 -8.06 -19.14 -22.47
CA ASN A 16 -7.02 -18.29 -21.90
C ASN A 16 -7.31 -18.10 -20.42
N VAL A 17 -7.36 -19.20 -19.66
CA VAL A 17 -6.96 -19.12 -18.26
C VAL A 17 -5.45 -18.92 -18.30
N ILE A 18 -5.03 -17.67 -18.43
CA ILE A 18 -3.69 -17.28 -18.03
C ILE A 18 -3.65 -17.63 -16.55
N ALA A 19 -3.14 -18.82 -16.22
CA ALA A 19 -2.70 -19.12 -14.90
C ALA A 19 -1.60 -18.10 -14.62
N LEU A 20 -1.99 -16.96 -14.02
CA LEU A 20 -1.00 -16.09 -13.40
C LEU A 20 -0.16 -17.01 -12.52
N PRO A 21 1.17 -16.96 -12.60
CA PRO A 21 2.02 -17.66 -11.66
C PRO A 21 1.90 -16.94 -10.31
N LEU A 22 0.74 -17.06 -9.67
CA LEU A 22 0.51 -16.81 -8.27
C LEU A 22 1.14 -17.98 -7.52
N SER A 23 2.45 -18.17 -7.68
CA SER A 23 3.15 -18.92 -6.67
C SER A 23 2.93 -18.16 -5.35
N PRO A 24 2.62 -18.86 -4.24
CA PRO A 24 2.46 -18.22 -2.93
C PRO A 24 3.66 -17.33 -2.58
N THR A 25 4.84 -17.68 -3.09
CA THR A 25 6.08 -16.89 -3.02
C THR A 25 6.01 -15.55 -3.77
N SER A 26 5.31 -15.47 -4.91
CA SER A 26 5.09 -14.21 -5.66
C SER A 26 4.15 -13.27 -4.92
N LEU A 27 3.05 -13.78 -4.34
CA LEU A 27 2.13 -12.96 -3.54
C LEU A 27 2.81 -12.41 -2.29
N VAL A 28 3.47 -13.28 -1.50
CA VAL A 28 4.18 -12.87 -0.28
C VAL A 28 5.31 -11.88 -0.59
N ALA A 29 6.04 -12.07 -1.69
CA ALA A 29 7.05 -11.12 -2.14
C ALA A 29 6.46 -9.75 -2.54
N ASN A 30 5.33 -9.73 -3.23
CA ASN A 30 4.63 -8.50 -3.59
C ASN A 30 4.10 -7.78 -2.35
N THR A 31 3.39 -8.49 -1.46
CA THR A 31 2.90 -7.92 -0.19
C THR A 31 4.04 -7.36 0.66
N ARG A 32 5.20 -8.03 0.71
CA ARG A 32 6.38 -7.51 1.40
C ARG A 32 6.91 -6.22 0.77
N ARG A 33 6.94 -6.11 -0.55
CA ARG A 33 7.31 -4.88 -1.26
C ARG A 33 6.35 -3.75 -0.91
N ASP A 34 5.05 -4.04 -0.90
CA ASP A 34 4.00 -3.07 -0.58
C ASP A 34 4.10 -2.60 0.88
N CYS A 35 4.34 -3.51 1.83
CA CYS A 35 4.59 -3.16 3.23
C CYS A 35 5.77 -2.21 3.38
N LYS A 36 6.88 -2.44 2.68
CA LYS A 36 8.04 -1.53 2.69
C LYS A 36 7.71 -0.16 2.10
N SER A 37 6.95 -0.13 1.00
CA SER A 37 6.50 1.12 0.40
C SER A 37 5.60 1.94 1.35
N LEU A 38 4.70 1.26 2.06
CA LEU A 38 3.83 1.86 3.07
C LEU A 38 4.62 2.36 4.29
N GLN A 39 5.56 1.58 4.80
CA GLN A 39 6.46 2.01 5.87
C GLN A 39 7.21 3.29 5.49
N GLN A 40 7.79 3.33 4.27
CA GLN A 40 8.49 4.51 3.77
C GLN A 40 7.54 5.72 3.67
N SER A 41 6.32 5.51 3.17
CA SER A 41 5.31 6.57 3.06
C SER A 41 4.91 7.14 4.42
N ILE A 42 4.73 6.27 5.43
CA ILE A 42 4.42 6.67 6.80
C ILE A 42 5.57 7.50 7.39
N VAL A 43 6.82 7.06 7.23
CA VAL A 43 7.99 7.81 7.70
C VAL A 43 8.04 9.20 7.05
N THR A 44 7.77 9.30 5.76
CA THR A 44 7.67 10.59 5.06
C THR A 44 6.56 11.47 5.65
N MET A 45 5.38 10.92 5.92
CA MET A 45 4.29 11.68 6.55
C MET A 45 4.66 12.19 7.94
N GLN A 46 5.35 11.38 8.75
CA GLN A 46 5.85 11.82 10.07
C GLN A 46 6.86 12.97 9.96
N GLN A 47 7.74 12.93 8.94
CA GLN A 47 8.65 14.03 8.66
C GLN A 47 7.91 15.30 8.23
N CYS A 48 6.87 15.18 7.40
CA CYS A 48 6.02 16.31 7.02
C CYS A 48 5.29 16.92 8.23
N LEU A 49 4.73 16.08 9.11
CA LEU A 49 4.08 16.54 10.35
C LEU A 49 5.07 17.26 11.28
N ARG A 50 6.32 16.77 11.37
CA ARG A 50 7.36 17.44 12.15
C ARG A 50 7.69 18.81 11.57
N ALA A 51 7.90 18.92 10.27
CA ALA A 51 8.17 20.19 9.61
C ALA A 51 7.00 21.18 9.76
N LEU A 52 5.76 20.69 9.69
CA LEU A 52 4.57 21.50 9.95
C LEU A 52 4.51 21.95 11.42
N GLY A 53 4.86 21.07 12.37
CA GLY A 53 4.99 21.41 13.78
C GLY A 53 6.03 22.52 14.02
N ASP A 54 7.19 22.43 13.36
CA ASP A 54 8.23 23.46 13.44
C ASP A 54 7.77 24.80 12.86
N PHE A 55 7.00 24.78 11.77
CA PHE A 55 6.38 25.99 11.21
C PHE A 55 5.35 26.61 12.15
N VAL A 56 4.48 25.80 12.74
CA VAL A 56 3.44 26.24 13.67
C VAL A 56 4.02 26.78 14.98
N ARG A 57 5.18 26.26 15.44
CA ARG A 57 5.88 26.84 16.62
C ARG A 57 6.36 28.27 16.38
N ASN A 58 6.55 28.67 15.12
CA ASN A 58 6.94 30.04 14.76
C ASN A 58 5.74 30.96 14.54
N LEU A 59 4.52 30.41 14.57
CA LEU A 59 3.26 31.15 14.52
C LEU A 59 2.70 31.28 15.94
N ASP A 60 2.05 32.41 16.19
CA ASP A 60 1.55 32.87 17.50
C ASP A 60 0.88 31.77 18.34
N ASP A 61 1.01 31.84 19.67
CA ASP A 61 0.51 30.85 20.66
C ASP A 61 -1.02 30.92 20.88
N GLY A 62 -1.76 31.12 19.78
CA GLY A 62 -3.21 31.16 19.78
C GLY A 62 -3.83 29.77 20.02
N PRO A 63 -5.11 29.73 20.45
CA PRO A 63 -5.84 28.48 20.70
C PRO A 63 -5.94 27.59 19.44
N GLU A 64 -5.88 28.16 18.25
CA GLU A 64 -5.87 27.44 16.98
C GLU A 64 -4.55 26.70 16.74
N ALA A 65 -3.42 27.31 17.11
CA ALA A 65 -2.10 26.69 17.03
C ALA A 65 -2.00 25.50 17.99
N GLU A 66 -2.54 25.64 19.22
CA GLU A 66 -2.61 24.54 20.18
C GLU A 66 -3.47 23.38 19.66
N ARG A 67 -4.66 23.68 19.11
CA ARG A 67 -5.54 22.67 18.51
C ARG A 67 -4.85 21.94 17.35
N LEU A 68 -4.14 22.68 16.50
CA LEU A 68 -3.40 22.10 15.39
C LEU A 68 -2.25 21.21 15.90
N ARG A 69 -1.51 21.64 16.93
CA ARG A 69 -0.46 20.84 17.58
C ARG A 69 -1.01 19.54 18.16
N ALA A 70 -2.13 19.59 18.87
CA ALA A 70 -2.79 18.41 19.40
C ALA A 70 -3.21 17.44 18.29
N HIS A 71 -3.78 17.95 17.20
CA HIS A 71 -4.17 17.11 16.07
C HIS A 71 -2.97 16.49 15.33
N MET A 72 -1.87 17.23 15.17
CA MET A 72 -0.63 16.69 14.60
C MET A 72 -0.02 15.60 15.47
N ALA A 73 -0.11 15.74 16.80
CA ALA A 73 0.34 14.71 17.74
C ALA A 73 -0.48 13.42 17.60
N GLU A 74 -1.81 13.54 17.55
CA GLU A 74 -2.74 12.41 17.33
C GLU A 74 -2.44 11.68 16.00
N LEU A 75 -2.24 12.44 14.91
CA LEU A 75 -1.87 11.86 13.62
C LEU A 75 -0.53 11.13 13.69
N ASN A 76 0.46 11.68 14.40
CA ASN A 76 1.77 11.05 14.55
C ASN A 76 1.70 9.76 15.38
N GLU A 77 0.87 9.70 16.42
CA GLU A 77 0.60 8.48 17.18
C GLU A 77 -0.07 7.41 16.30
N LEU A 78 -1.07 7.79 15.51
CA LEU A 78 -1.72 6.87 14.57
C LEU A 78 -0.73 6.32 13.54
N LEU A 79 0.13 7.16 12.98
CA LEU A 79 1.17 6.77 12.04
C LEU A 79 2.16 5.80 12.69
N SER A 80 2.55 6.03 13.95
CA SER A 80 3.43 5.15 14.71
C SER A 80 2.79 3.77 14.92
N LEU A 81 1.52 3.73 15.32
CA LEU A 81 0.75 2.49 15.46
C LEU A 81 0.66 1.71 14.13
N ARG A 82 0.44 2.40 13.02
CA ARG A 82 0.38 1.77 11.69
C ARG A 82 1.73 1.22 11.27
N LEU A 83 2.83 1.89 11.63
CA LEU A 83 4.18 1.42 11.38
C LEU A 83 4.45 0.11 12.15
N ASP A 84 4.07 0.05 13.43
CA ASP A 84 4.20 -1.15 14.25
C ASP A 84 3.41 -2.34 13.67
N GLN A 85 2.18 -2.09 13.21
CA GLN A 85 1.34 -3.10 12.55
C GLN A 85 1.97 -3.61 11.24
N LEU A 86 2.54 -2.72 10.43
CA LEU A 86 3.25 -3.10 9.21
C LEU A 86 4.53 -3.91 9.53
N SER A 87 5.27 -3.54 10.58
CA SER A 87 6.43 -4.30 11.04
C SER A 87 6.06 -5.70 11.53
N LEU A 88 4.94 -5.85 12.26
CA LEU A 88 4.40 -7.15 12.64
C LEU A 88 4.03 -7.98 11.40
N THR A 89 3.35 -7.35 10.45
CA THR A 89 2.94 -8.00 9.19
C THR A 89 4.14 -8.47 8.40
N GLU A 90 5.20 -7.66 8.29
CA GLU A 90 6.44 -8.06 7.63
C GLU A 90 7.10 -9.28 8.30
N ARG A 91 7.11 -9.33 9.64
CA ARG A 91 7.65 -10.49 10.38
C ARG A 91 6.86 -11.77 10.08
N LEU A 92 5.52 -11.69 10.05
CA LEU A 92 4.67 -12.82 9.70
C LEU A 92 4.90 -13.29 8.27
N LEU A 93 5.03 -12.37 7.31
CA LEU A 93 5.36 -12.70 5.92
C LEU A 93 6.74 -13.38 5.82
N GLN A 94 7.74 -12.93 6.58
CA GLN A 94 9.06 -13.57 6.63
C GLN A 94 9.00 -14.98 7.23
N GLU A 95 8.15 -15.21 8.24
CA GLU A 95 7.94 -16.52 8.83
C GLU A 95 7.26 -17.48 7.86
N MET A 96 6.26 -17.00 7.10
CA MET A 96 5.62 -17.80 6.03
C MET A 96 6.62 -18.22 4.96
N LEU A 97 7.52 -17.32 4.53
CA LEU A 97 8.58 -17.65 3.57
C LEU A 97 9.62 -18.64 4.09
N ARG A 98 9.81 -18.75 5.42
CA ARG A 98 10.73 -19.72 6.02
C ARG A 98 10.14 -21.12 6.14
N ARG A 99 8.81 -21.23 6.17
CA ARG A 99 8.07 -22.49 6.41
C ARG A 99 7.57 -23.15 5.12
N GLY A 100 7.47 -22.41 4.01
CA GLY A 100 7.11 -22.92 2.68
C GLY A 100 8.34 -23.15 1.82
#